data_AF-A0A0D9P185-F1
#
_entry.id   AF-A0A0D9P185-F1
#
_cell.length_a   1.000
_cell.length_b   1.000
_cell.length_c   1.000
_cell.angle_alpha   90.00
_cell.angle_beta   90.00
_cell.angle_gamma   90.00
#
_symmetry.space_group_name_H-M   'P 1'
#
loop_
_entity.id
_entity.type
_entity.pdbx_description
1 polymer ?
#
loop_
_entity_poly.entity_id
_entity_poly.type
_entity_poly.pdbx_seq_one_letter_code
_entity_poly.pdbx_strand_id
1 'polypeptide(L)'
;MQAQLGKFIRVSAFLASLVTTAGVVVAESPNISQLRADLTSLADTLRWNGTTQDTYAPVQQAALSAYSTLTSVARKHHKAIPQADQFSETLERLIAESRYLVDLSAPADYEPSVLDSVMFLTGSVDEWRFTIDTISTKLELPSSYQAPRLRQSTAASGINRETAPGTEFRDADTGPVMVVIPTGTFTAGSTPEEQERWQVPENRRDFELPQRRVSIATPIAIGKTEVTVDEFDTFVQETSYQPRGGARWWNPDNNTAMVFDQDLNYLNPGFAQTPDSPVVVITRQDAVAYADWLSAITGATYRLPTEDEWEWAARGGTQDTFFWGNQLDDVVSYANSFDITSKMVNGFGWDNTPVDDGFAWTAPVASFQPNGFGLYDVTANAREFCADTWVRDLSDAAADGGVHVGAAPFPVVRGGAWNYQPQNLRINYRSAYFSSEVATNMFGFRLVREL
;
A
#
# COMPACT_ATOMS: atom_id res chain seq x y z
N MET A 1 61.56 30.29 -35.08
CA MET A 1 61.76 29.73 -36.43
C MET A 1 61.14 28.35 -36.42
N GLN A 2 59.93 28.19 -37.00
CA GLN A 2 59.16 26.94 -37.24
C GLN A 2 58.82 26.07 -35.98
N ALA A 3 57.65 25.45 -35.78
CA ALA A 3 56.43 25.24 -36.55
C ALA A 3 55.29 24.78 -35.60
N GLN A 4 54.03 25.07 -36.00
CA GLN A 4 52.73 24.34 -35.83
C GLN A 4 52.35 23.72 -34.45
N LEU A 5 51.10 23.74 -33.96
CA LEU A 5 49.76 23.71 -34.59
C LEU A 5 48.78 24.66 -33.85
N GLY A 6 47.85 25.24 -34.61
CA GLY A 6 46.87 26.22 -34.15
C GLY A 6 45.42 25.70 -34.05
N LYS A 7 44.65 26.45 -33.26
CA LYS A 7 43.19 26.39 -33.00
C LYS A 7 42.34 26.56 -34.28
N PHE A 8 41.12 26.01 -34.27
CA PHE A 8 40.01 26.52 -35.08
C PHE A 8 38.68 26.53 -34.30
N ILE A 9 37.95 27.65 -34.41
CA ILE A 9 36.59 27.91 -33.97
C ILE A 9 35.82 28.51 -35.16
N ARG A 10 34.57 28.06 -35.37
CA ARG A 10 33.46 28.59 -36.21
C ARG A 10 33.68 28.58 -37.74
N VAL A 11 32.70 28.29 -38.62
CA VAL A 11 31.28 28.68 -38.74
C VAL A 11 30.56 27.64 -39.64
N SER A 12 29.25 27.38 -39.46
CA SER A 12 28.20 27.46 -40.52
C SER A 12 26.97 26.59 -40.25
N ALA A 13 25.81 27.22 -40.40
CA ALA A 13 24.46 26.69 -40.35
C ALA A 13 24.01 26.08 -41.70
N PHE A 14 22.80 25.50 -41.68
CA PHE A 14 21.96 25.04 -42.79
C PHE A 14 22.20 23.63 -43.36
N LEU A 15 21.34 22.69 -42.98
CA LEU A 15 20.40 22.04 -43.92
C LEU A 15 19.32 21.27 -43.14
N ALA A 16 18.14 21.88 -43.04
CA ALA A 16 16.89 21.15 -42.95
C ALA A 16 16.54 20.63 -44.35
N SER A 17 16.27 19.33 -44.49
CA SER A 17 15.04 18.80 -45.10
C SER A 17 15.17 17.31 -45.50
N LEU A 18 14.00 16.66 -45.52
CA LEU A 18 13.68 15.33 -46.04
C LEU A 18 14.18 14.11 -45.26
N VAL A 19 13.47 13.79 -44.18
CA VAL A 19 13.01 12.40 -43.97
C VAL A 19 11.51 12.38 -44.24
N THR A 20 11.16 12.23 -45.51
CA THR A 20 9.84 11.77 -45.93
C THR A 20 9.96 10.26 -46.15
N THR A 21 9.83 9.49 -45.07
CA THR A 21 9.49 8.08 -45.14
C THR A 21 8.19 7.91 -44.39
N ALA A 22 7.12 7.87 -45.19
CA ALA A 22 5.73 7.51 -44.86
C ALA A 22 5.48 7.27 -43.37
N GLY A 23 4.93 8.28 -42.71
CA GLY A 23 4.14 8.06 -41.51
C GLY A 23 3.02 7.10 -41.88
N VAL A 24 3.14 5.85 -41.47
CA VAL A 24 1.96 5.05 -41.17
C VAL A 24 1.40 5.72 -39.92
N VAL A 25 0.55 6.73 -40.13
CA VAL A 25 -0.51 7.00 -39.15
C VAL A 25 -1.30 5.70 -39.16
N VAL A 26 -0.98 4.80 -38.24
CA VAL A 26 -1.86 3.67 -37.96
C VAL A 26 -3.14 4.35 -37.52
N ALA A 27 -4.14 4.38 -38.41
CA ALA A 27 -5.44 4.90 -38.05
C ALA A 27 -5.86 4.11 -36.80
N GLU A 28 -6.07 4.79 -35.67
CA GLU A 28 -6.57 4.13 -34.48
C GLU A 28 -7.80 3.33 -34.88
N SER A 29 -7.86 2.06 -34.46
CA SER A 29 -9.09 1.30 -34.68
C SER A 29 -10.24 2.09 -34.01
N PRO A 30 -11.42 2.24 -34.65
CA PRO A 30 -12.51 3.04 -34.10
C PRO A 30 -12.90 2.65 -32.65
N ASN A 31 -12.59 1.42 -32.24
CA ASN A 31 -12.87 0.91 -30.91
C ASN A 31 -11.85 1.39 -29.84
N ILE A 32 -10.58 1.66 -30.21
CA ILE A 32 -9.58 2.21 -29.27
C ILE A 32 -9.84 3.69 -29.03
N SER A 33 -10.18 4.46 -30.08
CA SER A 33 -10.55 5.87 -29.91
C SER A 33 -11.77 6.04 -29.00
N GLN A 34 -12.76 5.13 -29.08
CA GLN A 34 -13.88 5.10 -28.15
C GLN A 34 -13.43 4.77 -26.72
N LEU A 35 -12.54 3.79 -26.53
CA LEU A 35 -12.00 3.48 -25.19
C LEU A 35 -11.28 4.68 -24.58
N ARG A 36 -10.46 5.39 -25.37
CA ARG A 36 -9.79 6.62 -24.92
C ARG A 36 -10.82 7.66 -24.50
N ALA A 37 -11.87 7.86 -25.29
CA ALA A 37 -12.95 8.80 -24.94
C ALA A 37 -13.67 8.40 -23.65
N ASP A 38 -13.96 7.12 -23.46
CA ASP A 38 -14.61 6.61 -22.25
C ASP A 38 -13.73 6.79 -21.01
N LEU A 39 -12.42 6.53 -21.12
CA LEU A 39 -11.47 6.73 -20.02
C LEU A 39 -11.28 8.23 -19.69
N THR A 40 -11.20 9.10 -20.69
CA THR A 40 -11.19 10.56 -20.47
C THR A 40 -12.46 11.01 -19.77
N SER A 41 -13.63 10.53 -20.22
CA SER A 41 -14.90 10.86 -19.57
C SER A 41 -14.96 10.35 -18.13
N LEU A 42 -14.39 9.17 -17.85
CA LEU A 42 -14.29 8.63 -16.50
C LEU A 42 -13.37 9.50 -15.63
N ALA A 43 -12.19 9.87 -16.12
CA ALA A 43 -11.25 10.75 -15.41
C ALA A 43 -11.88 12.12 -15.10
N ASP A 44 -12.62 12.71 -16.04
CA ASP A 44 -13.34 13.97 -15.85
C ASP A 44 -14.49 13.86 -14.83
N THR A 45 -15.07 12.66 -14.69
CA THR A 45 -16.15 12.36 -13.75
C THR A 45 -15.63 12.14 -12.33
N LEU A 46 -14.38 11.69 -12.18
CA LEU A 46 -13.67 11.57 -10.90
C LEU A 46 -13.31 12.95 -10.36
N ARG A 47 -14.33 13.64 -9.83
CA ARG A 47 -14.22 14.91 -9.10
C ARG A 47 -15.22 14.92 -7.95
N TRP A 48 -14.81 15.42 -6.78
CA TRP A 48 -15.74 15.56 -5.66
C TRP A 48 -16.89 16.49 -6.02
N ASN A 49 -18.13 16.01 -5.86
CA ASN A 49 -19.34 16.72 -6.27
C ASN A 49 -20.26 17.05 -5.08
N GLY A 50 -19.67 17.31 -3.91
CA GLY A 50 -20.38 17.77 -2.71
C GLY A 50 -20.86 16.64 -1.79
N THR A 51 -21.42 15.57 -2.34
CA THR A 51 -21.86 14.38 -1.57
C THR A 51 -21.27 13.09 -2.11
N THR A 52 -21.25 12.03 -1.29
CA THR A 52 -20.84 10.68 -1.73
C THR A 52 -21.69 10.20 -2.90
N GLN A 53 -23.02 10.37 -2.80
CA GLN A 53 -23.97 9.96 -3.83
C GLN A 53 -23.74 10.69 -5.15
N ASP A 54 -23.65 12.03 -5.12
CA ASP A 54 -23.49 12.87 -6.32
C ASP A 54 -22.12 12.71 -6.97
N THR A 55 -21.13 12.21 -6.22
CA THR A 55 -19.79 11.90 -6.72
C THR A 55 -19.76 10.51 -7.36
N TYR A 56 -20.18 9.46 -6.64
CA TYR A 56 -19.92 8.08 -7.07
C TYR A 56 -20.98 7.48 -8.00
N ALA A 57 -22.22 7.98 -8.00
CA ALA A 57 -23.24 7.52 -8.94
C ALA A 57 -22.84 7.72 -10.42
N PRO A 58 -22.36 8.90 -10.85
CA PRO A 58 -21.88 9.06 -12.22
C PRO A 58 -20.55 8.32 -12.49
N VAL A 59 -19.65 8.24 -11.50
CA VAL A 59 -18.39 7.47 -11.62
C VAL A 59 -18.69 6.00 -11.90
N GLN A 60 -19.65 5.40 -11.19
CA GLN A 60 -20.04 4.00 -11.41
C GLN A 60 -20.45 3.75 -12.86
N GLN A 61 -21.28 4.64 -13.43
CA GLN A 61 -21.74 4.50 -14.82
C GLN A 61 -20.61 4.68 -15.82
N ALA A 62 -19.74 5.68 -15.62
CA ALA A 62 -18.59 5.92 -16.48
C ALA A 62 -17.59 4.75 -16.44
N ALA A 63 -17.34 4.18 -15.24
CA ALA A 63 -16.44 3.04 -15.07
C ALA A 63 -16.98 1.78 -15.76
N LEU A 64 -18.29 1.51 -15.64
CA LEU A 64 -18.95 0.42 -16.38
C LEU A 64 -18.84 0.59 -17.90
N SER A 65 -18.97 1.83 -18.41
CA SER A 65 -18.80 2.12 -19.84
C SER A 65 -17.38 1.82 -20.30
N ALA A 66 -16.37 2.38 -19.61
CA ALA A 66 -14.96 2.15 -19.93
C ALA A 66 -14.58 0.67 -19.88
N TYR A 67 -15.05 -0.06 -18.86
CA TYR A 67 -14.83 -1.50 -18.73
C TYR A 67 -15.48 -2.30 -19.86
N SER A 68 -16.73 -2.00 -20.21
CA SER A 68 -17.44 -2.65 -21.31
C SER A 68 -16.71 -2.44 -22.65
N THR A 69 -16.26 -1.22 -22.91
CA THR A 69 -15.49 -0.89 -24.12
C THR A 69 -14.12 -1.58 -24.12
N LEU A 70 -13.38 -1.56 -22.99
CA LEU A 70 -12.10 -2.25 -22.83
C LEU A 70 -12.22 -3.75 -23.14
N THR A 71 -13.15 -4.44 -22.48
CA THR A 71 -13.33 -5.89 -22.68
C THR A 71 -13.83 -6.23 -24.09
N SER A 72 -14.59 -5.33 -24.73
CA SER A 72 -15.01 -5.47 -26.13
C SER A 72 -13.82 -5.34 -27.09
N VAL A 73 -12.94 -4.35 -26.87
CA VAL A 73 -11.70 -4.16 -27.65
C VAL A 73 -10.79 -5.37 -27.46
N ALA A 74 -10.53 -5.78 -26.22
CA ALA A 74 -9.66 -6.92 -25.90
C ALA A 74 -10.16 -8.22 -26.55
N ARG A 75 -11.48 -8.49 -26.54
CA ARG A 75 -12.05 -9.67 -27.20
C ARG A 75 -11.91 -9.64 -28.73
N LYS A 76 -12.10 -8.49 -29.37
CA LYS A 76 -12.04 -8.37 -30.84
C LYS A 76 -10.61 -8.23 -31.36
N HIS A 77 -9.73 -7.61 -30.58
CA HIS A 77 -8.37 -7.23 -30.93
C HIS A 77 -7.41 -7.49 -29.76
N HIS A 78 -7.23 -8.75 -29.38
CA HIS A 78 -6.46 -9.16 -28.19
C HIS A 78 -5.03 -8.61 -28.08
N LYS A 79 -4.41 -8.15 -29.18
CA LYS A 79 -3.07 -7.53 -29.16
C LYS A 79 -3.08 -5.99 -29.10
N ALA A 80 -4.24 -5.37 -29.27
CA ALA A 80 -4.36 -3.91 -29.31
C ALA A 80 -4.11 -3.27 -27.93
N ILE A 81 -4.45 -3.99 -26.86
CA ILE A 81 -4.27 -3.56 -25.49
C ILE A 81 -3.50 -4.67 -24.77
N PRO A 82 -2.17 -4.64 -24.78
CA PRO A 82 -1.35 -5.72 -24.23
C PRO A 82 -1.60 -6.01 -22.75
N GLN A 83 -2.06 -5.00 -22.00
CA GLN A 83 -2.30 -5.04 -20.55
C GLN A 83 -3.81 -5.10 -20.22
N ALA A 84 -4.65 -5.59 -21.14
CA ALA A 84 -6.11 -5.53 -21.00
C ALA A 84 -6.64 -6.19 -19.72
N ASP A 85 -6.07 -7.32 -19.31
CA ASP A 85 -6.52 -8.06 -18.11
C ASP A 85 -6.27 -7.22 -16.84
N GLN A 86 -5.05 -6.69 -16.68
CA GLN A 86 -4.68 -5.82 -15.56
C GLN A 86 -5.54 -4.54 -15.50
N PHE A 87 -5.81 -3.92 -16.65
CA PHE A 87 -6.67 -2.73 -16.71
C PHE A 87 -8.13 -3.08 -16.41
N SER A 88 -8.59 -4.26 -16.80
CA SER A 88 -9.95 -4.74 -16.52
C SER A 88 -10.13 -4.98 -15.02
N GLU A 89 -9.19 -5.66 -14.37
CA GLU A 89 -9.19 -5.86 -12.91
C GLU A 89 -9.17 -4.53 -12.15
N THR A 90 -8.44 -3.53 -12.66
CA THR A 90 -8.39 -2.19 -12.06
C THR A 90 -9.73 -1.46 -12.17
N LEU A 91 -10.38 -1.50 -13.33
CA LEU A 91 -11.71 -0.93 -13.50
C LEU A 91 -12.78 -1.69 -12.69
N GLU A 92 -12.66 -3.00 -12.55
CA GLU A 92 -13.55 -3.80 -11.70
C GLU A 92 -13.51 -3.37 -10.23
N ARG A 93 -12.32 -3.04 -9.71
CA ARG A 93 -12.19 -2.48 -8.35
C ARG A 93 -12.95 -1.15 -8.23
N LEU A 94 -12.76 -0.20 -9.15
CA LEU A 94 -13.49 1.07 -9.14
C LEU A 94 -15.01 0.87 -9.25
N ILE A 95 -15.47 -0.09 -10.06
CA ILE A 95 -16.90 -0.42 -10.18
C ILE A 95 -17.45 -0.97 -8.85
N ALA A 96 -16.72 -1.85 -8.18
CA ALA A 96 -17.13 -2.41 -6.89
C ALA A 96 -17.16 -1.34 -5.80
N GLU A 97 -16.15 -0.48 -5.73
CA GLU A 97 -16.07 0.62 -4.76
C GLU A 97 -17.16 1.66 -4.97
N SER A 98 -17.34 2.13 -6.21
CA SER A 98 -18.37 3.12 -6.53
C SER A 98 -19.77 2.58 -6.25
N ARG A 99 -20.03 1.29 -6.52
CA ARG A 99 -21.27 0.63 -6.12
C ARG A 99 -21.46 0.65 -4.62
N TYR A 100 -20.46 0.22 -3.86
CA TYR A 100 -20.52 0.19 -2.41
C TYR A 100 -20.80 1.59 -1.84
N LEU A 101 -20.12 2.62 -2.33
CA LEU A 101 -20.29 4.00 -1.84
C LEU A 101 -21.68 4.56 -2.19
N VAL A 102 -22.20 4.27 -3.38
CA VAL A 102 -23.57 4.62 -3.77
C VAL A 102 -24.59 3.93 -2.88
N ASP A 103 -24.43 2.64 -2.62
CA ASP A 103 -25.36 1.87 -1.77
C ASP A 103 -25.29 2.33 -0.32
N LEU A 104 -24.08 2.61 0.19
CA LEU A 104 -23.82 3.12 1.52
C LEU A 104 -24.50 4.49 1.74
N SER A 105 -24.45 5.38 0.75
CA SER A 105 -25.01 6.73 0.85
C SER A 105 -26.46 6.89 0.38
N ALA A 106 -27.12 5.80 -0.03
CA ALA A 106 -28.49 5.83 -0.52
C ALA A 106 -29.57 6.17 0.55
N PRO A 107 -29.45 5.75 1.83
CA PRO A 107 -30.43 6.09 2.86
C PRO A 107 -30.55 7.61 3.07
N ALA A 108 -31.78 8.09 3.31
CA ALA A 108 -32.04 9.53 3.49
C ALA A 108 -31.45 10.13 4.78
N ASP A 109 -31.15 9.26 5.76
CA ASP A 109 -30.51 9.57 7.04
C ASP A 109 -29.03 9.18 7.06
N TYR A 110 -28.42 8.95 5.89
CA TYR A 110 -27.00 8.67 5.78
C TYR A 110 -26.17 9.87 6.28
N GLU A 111 -25.30 9.58 7.24
CA GLU A 111 -24.29 10.50 7.75
C GLU A 111 -22.90 9.87 7.53
N PRO A 112 -21.97 10.57 6.85
CA PRO A 112 -20.63 10.07 6.63
C PRO A 112 -19.92 9.73 7.95
N SER A 113 -19.29 8.57 7.99
CA SER A 113 -18.36 8.19 9.05
C SER A 113 -16.96 8.75 8.79
N VAL A 114 -15.98 8.32 9.58
CA VAL A 114 -14.60 8.77 9.44
C VAL A 114 -13.96 8.33 8.11
N LEU A 115 -14.30 7.13 7.61
CA LEU A 115 -13.66 6.54 6.43
C LEU A 115 -14.19 7.09 5.10
N ASP A 116 -15.42 7.58 5.10
CA ASP A 116 -16.17 8.17 3.98
C ASP A 116 -16.41 9.68 4.18
N SER A 117 -15.67 10.32 5.07
CA SER A 117 -15.72 11.77 5.19
C SER A 117 -15.18 12.46 3.94
N VAL A 118 -15.61 13.71 3.73
CA VAL A 118 -15.25 14.53 2.56
C VAL A 118 -13.73 14.57 2.31
N MET A 119 -12.94 14.72 3.38
CA MET A 119 -11.47 14.75 3.28
C MET A 119 -10.91 13.43 2.70
N PHE A 120 -11.38 12.28 3.19
CA PHE A 120 -10.87 11.00 2.71
C PHE A 120 -11.37 10.68 1.30
N LEU A 121 -12.65 10.95 0.99
CA LEU A 121 -13.20 10.65 -0.33
C LEU A 121 -12.67 11.60 -1.42
N THR A 122 -12.36 12.87 -1.10
CA THR A 122 -11.70 13.75 -2.07
C THR A 122 -10.34 13.19 -2.47
N GLY A 123 -9.53 12.73 -1.49
CA GLY A 123 -8.27 12.04 -1.79
C GLY A 123 -8.47 10.74 -2.59
N SER A 124 -9.55 9.99 -2.33
CA SER A 124 -9.87 8.75 -3.07
C SER A 124 -10.19 9.04 -4.53
N VAL A 125 -10.89 10.13 -4.79
CA VAL A 125 -11.20 10.58 -6.15
C VAL A 125 -9.93 10.95 -6.91
N ASP A 126 -9.02 11.68 -6.29
CA ASP A 126 -7.74 12.09 -6.92
C ASP A 126 -6.83 10.87 -7.21
N GLU A 127 -6.77 9.90 -6.28
CA GLU A 127 -6.05 8.64 -6.48
C GLU A 127 -6.57 7.88 -7.70
N TRP A 128 -7.89 7.71 -7.78
CA TRP A 128 -8.52 7.02 -8.88
C TRP A 128 -8.34 7.75 -10.20
N ARG A 129 -8.46 9.08 -10.20
CA ARG A 129 -8.24 9.89 -11.40
C ARG A 129 -6.82 9.67 -11.94
N PHE A 130 -5.82 9.74 -11.07
CA PHE A 130 -4.44 9.47 -11.44
C PHE A 130 -4.23 8.03 -11.97
N THR A 131 -4.88 7.04 -11.38
CA THR A 131 -4.86 5.65 -11.87
C THR A 131 -5.48 5.54 -13.27
N ILE A 132 -6.62 6.19 -13.53
CA ILE A 132 -7.28 6.19 -14.86
C ILE A 132 -6.44 6.91 -15.92
N ASP A 133 -5.80 8.04 -15.56
CA ASP A 133 -4.88 8.75 -16.45
C ASP A 133 -3.66 7.87 -16.78
N THR A 134 -3.15 7.11 -15.80
CA THR A 134 -2.07 6.13 -16.00
C THR A 134 -2.49 5.02 -16.97
N ILE A 135 -3.69 4.45 -16.83
CA ILE A 135 -4.21 3.46 -17.80
C ILE A 135 -4.27 4.07 -19.21
N SER A 136 -4.81 5.29 -19.32
CA SER A 136 -5.01 5.98 -20.60
C SER A 136 -3.70 6.21 -21.37
N THR A 137 -2.62 6.53 -20.66
CA THR A 137 -1.29 6.72 -21.26
C THR A 137 -0.61 5.40 -21.63
N LYS A 138 -0.97 4.29 -20.98
CA LYS A 138 -0.35 2.97 -21.17
C LYS A 138 -1.15 1.99 -22.03
N LEU A 139 -2.33 2.37 -22.53
CA LEU A 139 -3.25 1.49 -23.27
C LEU A 139 -2.59 0.59 -24.33
N GLU A 140 -1.75 1.18 -25.18
CA GLU A 140 -1.13 0.49 -26.31
C GLU A 140 0.32 0.05 -26.01
N LEU A 141 0.83 0.35 -24.82
CA LEU A 141 2.17 -0.03 -24.42
C LEU A 141 2.16 -1.48 -23.92
N PRO A 142 3.18 -2.29 -24.26
CA PRO A 142 3.39 -3.56 -23.57
C PRO A 142 3.68 -3.28 -22.09
N SER A 143 3.42 -4.27 -21.23
CA SER A 143 3.91 -4.20 -19.87
C SER A 143 5.43 -4.08 -19.90
N SER A 144 5.99 -3.14 -19.13
CA SER A 144 7.44 -3.08 -18.91
C SER A 144 7.93 -4.22 -18.03
N TYR A 145 7.01 -4.91 -17.34
CA TYR A 145 7.32 -6.00 -16.44
C TYR A 145 8.01 -7.15 -17.19
N GLN A 146 9.23 -7.44 -16.74
CA GLN A 146 10.01 -8.57 -17.17
C GLN A 146 9.83 -9.66 -16.13
N ALA A 147 9.37 -10.83 -16.60
CA ALA A 147 9.22 -11.98 -15.75
C ALA A 147 10.54 -12.29 -15.01
N PRO A 148 10.48 -12.66 -13.72
CA PRO A 148 11.68 -12.78 -12.92
C PRO A 148 12.60 -13.86 -13.48
N ARG A 149 13.91 -13.61 -13.51
CA ARG A 149 14.87 -14.66 -13.86
C ARG A 149 14.97 -15.60 -12.66
N LEU A 150 14.46 -16.81 -12.82
CA LEU A 150 14.61 -17.86 -11.80
C LEU A 150 16.08 -17.98 -11.43
N ARG A 151 16.42 -17.63 -10.18
CA ARG A 151 17.76 -17.88 -9.67
C ARG A 151 17.87 -19.39 -9.48
N GLN A 152 18.99 -19.99 -9.91
CA GLN A 152 19.30 -21.36 -9.49
C GLN A 152 19.40 -21.32 -7.97
N SER A 153 18.34 -21.81 -7.31
CA SER A 153 18.21 -21.86 -5.85
C SER A 153 19.55 -22.26 -5.23
N THR A 154 20.17 -21.34 -4.51
CA THR A 154 21.25 -21.67 -3.58
C THR A 154 20.59 -22.32 -2.36
N ALA A 155 20.28 -23.60 -2.53
CA ALA A 155 19.55 -24.48 -1.62
C ALA A 155 18.08 -24.12 -1.40
N ALA A 156 17.19 -25.10 -1.57
CA ALA A 156 15.93 -25.08 -0.85
C ALA A 156 16.31 -24.90 0.63
N SER A 157 15.84 -23.82 1.27
CA SER A 157 16.28 -23.40 2.61
C SER A 157 16.07 -24.45 3.70
N GLY A 158 15.45 -25.60 3.36
CA GLY A 158 15.09 -26.68 4.28
C GLY A 158 13.92 -26.29 5.19
N ILE A 159 13.46 -25.04 5.09
CA ILE A 159 12.40 -24.47 5.91
C ILE A 159 11.05 -25.04 5.47
N ASN A 160 10.45 -25.78 6.39
CA ASN A 160 9.16 -26.46 6.24
C ASN A 160 8.34 -26.37 7.55
N ARG A 161 7.15 -26.97 7.58
CA ARG A 161 6.22 -26.96 8.75
C ARG A 161 6.78 -27.49 10.08
N GLU A 162 7.85 -28.28 10.06
CA GLU A 162 8.51 -28.82 11.25
C GLU A 162 9.62 -27.90 11.77
N THR A 163 9.94 -26.82 11.05
CA THR A 163 10.95 -25.84 11.47
C THR A 163 10.54 -25.19 12.78
N ALA A 164 11.46 -25.10 13.73
CA ALA A 164 11.16 -24.58 15.05
C ALA A 164 10.78 -23.08 15.01
N PRO A 165 9.74 -22.66 15.76
CA PRO A 165 9.46 -21.24 15.98
C PRO A 165 10.68 -20.47 16.49
N GLY A 166 10.84 -19.23 16.01
CA GLY A 166 12.01 -18.37 16.24
C GLY A 166 13.17 -18.61 15.26
N THR A 167 13.08 -19.59 14.36
CA THR A 167 14.10 -19.78 13.33
C THR A 167 14.08 -18.62 12.34
N GLU A 168 15.22 -17.94 12.19
CA GLU A 168 15.43 -16.88 11.21
C GLU A 168 16.07 -17.43 9.93
N PHE A 169 15.62 -16.98 8.76
CA PHE A 169 16.19 -17.37 7.47
C PHE A 169 15.95 -16.30 6.40
N ARG A 170 16.66 -16.43 5.27
CA ARG A 170 16.38 -15.72 4.02
C ARG A 170 16.35 -16.75 2.89
N ASP A 171 15.37 -16.67 1.98
CA ASP A 171 15.33 -17.51 0.78
C ASP A 171 16.09 -16.88 -0.41
N ALA A 172 16.38 -15.58 -0.35
CA ALA A 172 17.15 -14.84 -1.35
C ALA A 172 18.01 -13.77 -0.67
N ASP A 173 19.19 -13.48 -1.23
CA ASP A 173 20.13 -12.49 -0.68
C ASP A 173 19.50 -11.08 -0.54
N THR A 174 18.56 -10.76 -1.43
CA THR A 174 17.87 -9.46 -1.53
C THR A 174 16.41 -9.52 -1.07
N GLY A 175 15.99 -10.62 -0.43
CA GLY A 175 14.66 -10.76 0.15
C GLY A 175 14.70 -10.63 1.67
N PRO A 176 13.57 -10.33 2.34
CA PRO A 176 13.51 -10.06 3.77
C PRO A 176 13.99 -11.22 4.64
N VAL A 177 14.52 -10.93 5.83
CA VAL A 177 14.66 -11.96 6.88
C VAL A 177 13.27 -12.37 7.32
N MET A 178 13.03 -13.67 7.33
CA MET A 178 11.80 -14.28 7.78
C MET A 178 12.03 -14.93 9.14
N VAL A 179 11.03 -14.90 10.01
CA VAL A 179 11.02 -15.57 11.31
C VAL A 179 9.87 -16.56 11.35
N VAL A 180 10.15 -17.83 11.66
CA VAL A 180 9.09 -18.84 11.87
C VAL A 180 8.31 -18.52 13.14
N ILE A 181 6.99 -18.37 13.02
CA ILE A 181 6.11 -17.97 14.12
C ILE A 181 5.40 -19.20 14.70
N PRO A 182 5.23 -19.32 16.03
CA PRO A 182 4.49 -20.43 16.61
C PRO A 182 3.02 -20.39 16.18
N THR A 183 2.42 -21.57 16.00
CA THR A 183 0.96 -21.69 15.92
C THR A 183 0.34 -21.46 17.29
N GLY A 184 -0.93 -21.05 17.32
CA GLY A 184 -1.59 -20.79 18.59
C GLY A 184 -2.97 -20.18 18.45
N THR A 185 -3.54 -19.84 19.60
CA THR A 185 -4.83 -19.15 19.69
C THR A 185 -4.64 -17.89 20.54
N PHE A 186 -5.23 -16.79 20.10
CA PHE A 186 -5.23 -15.51 20.82
C PHE A 186 -6.60 -14.86 20.81
N THR A 187 -6.73 -13.80 21.59
CA THR A 187 -7.91 -12.93 21.58
C THR A 187 -7.57 -11.71 20.72
N ALA A 188 -8.16 -11.63 19.53
CA ALA A 188 -8.04 -10.48 18.64
C ALA A 188 -9.00 -9.36 19.05
N GLY A 189 -8.63 -8.11 18.78
CA GLY A 189 -9.42 -6.92 19.12
C GLY A 189 -9.17 -6.37 20.53
N SER A 190 -9.95 -5.35 20.92
CA SER A 190 -9.83 -4.65 22.22
C SER A 190 -11.07 -4.81 23.09
N THR A 191 -10.97 -4.42 24.37
CA THR A 191 -12.16 -4.25 25.24
C THR A 191 -12.60 -2.78 25.30
N PRO A 192 -13.88 -2.50 25.64
CA PRO A 192 -14.34 -1.14 25.88
C PRO A 192 -13.52 -0.40 26.95
N GLU A 193 -13.08 -1.10 28.01
CA GLU A 193 -12.26 -0.52 29.08
C GLU A 193 -10.87 -0.10 28.58
N GLU A 194 -10.25 -0.90 27.71
CA GLU A 194 -9.00 -0.54 27.06
C GLU A 194 -9.18 0.68 26.14
N GLN A 195 -10.26 0.71 25.37
CA GLN A 195 -10.58 1.83 24.49
C GLN A 195 -10.82 3.13 25.27
N GLU A 196 -11.49 3.05 26.42
CA GLU A 196 -11.67 4.20 27.31
C GLU A 196 -10.34 4.66 27.91
N ARG A 197 -9.54 3.73 28.44
CA ARG A 197 -8.21 4.02 29.02
C ARG A 197 -7.31 4.76 28.04
N TRP A 198 -7.29 4.33 26.78
CA TRP A 198 -6.46 4.92 25.73
C TRP A 198 -7.18 5.95 24.87
N GLN A 199 -8.35 6.43 25.31
CA GLN A 199 -9.08 7.53 24.67
C GLN A 199 -9.32 7.31 23.17
N VAL A 200 -9.66 6.08 22.80
CA VAL A 200 -10.01 5.74 21.41
C VAL A 200 -11.26 6.56 21.02
N PRO A 201 -11.22 7.30 19.89
CA PRO A 201 -12.35 8.09 19.43
C PRO A 201 -13.61 7.24 19.26
N GLU A 202 -14.76 7.73 19.74
CA GLU A 202 -16.03 6.99 19.74
C GLU A 202 -16.40 6.48 18.33
N ASN A 203 -16.18 7.30 17.30
CA ASN A 203 -16.44 6.96 15.90
C ASN A 203 -15.48 5.93 15.27
N ARG A 204 -14.60 5.31 16.08
CA ARG A 204 -13.67 4.24 15.68
C ARG A 204 -13.70 3.03 16.62
N ARG A 205 -14.43 3.09 17.74
CA ARG A 205 -14.43 2.03 18.76
C ARG A 205 -15.00 0.72 18.26
N ASP A 206 -15.98 0.79 17.38
CA ASP A 206 -16.63 -0.38 16.78
C ASP A 206 -15.70 -1.17 15.86
N PHE A 207 -14.65 -0.55 15.31
CA PHE A 207 -13.72 -1.22 14.40
C PHE A 207 -12.94 -2.35 15.07
N GLU A 208 -12.71 -2.27 16.38
CA GLU A 208 -11.86 -3.17 17.16
C GLU A 208 -12.69 -4.15 18.01
N LEU A 209 -14.02 -4.19 17.79
CA LEU A 209 -14.99 -5.01 18.49
C LEU A 209 -15.73 -5.94 17.49
N PRO A 210 -16.28 -7.07 17.97
CA PRO A 210 -16.05 -7.67 19.29
C PRO A 210 -14.66 -8.31 19.37
N GLN A 211 -14.23 -8.67 20.58
CA GLN A 211 -13.09 -9.55 20.72
C GLN A 211 -13.39 -10.93 20.15
N ARG A 212 -12.45 -11.50 19.39
CA ARG A 212 -12.58 -12.82 18.75
C ARG A 212 -11.49 -13.76 19.21
N ARG A 213 -11.83 -15.02 19.50
CA ARG A 213 -10.85 -16.06 19.80
C ARG A 213 -10.35 -16.68 18.50
N VAL A 214 -9.23 -16.19 17.98
CA VAL A 214 -8.67 -16.53 16.67
C VAL A 214 -7.59 -17.60 16.81
N SER A 215 -7.57 -18.59 15.92
CA SER A 215 -6.55 -19.65 15.89
C SER A 215 -5.70 -19.59 14.61
N ILE A 216 -4.40 -19.40 14.77
CA ILE A 216 -3.40 -19.54 13.70
C ILE A 216 -2.89 -20.99 13.74
N ALA A 217 -3.53 -21.87 12.96
CA ALA A 217 -3.30 -23.31 13.03
C ALA A 217 -2.16 -23.79 12.11
N THR A 218 -1.87 -23.05 11.04
CA THR A 218 -0.83 -23.39 10.08
C THR A 218 0.45 -22.64 10.43
N PRO A 219 1.60 -23.33 10.56
CA PRO A 219 2.89 -22.67 10.73
C PRO A 219 3.18 -21.75 9.54
N ILE A 220 3.57 -20.51 9.85
CA ILE A 220 3.99 -19.51 8.88
C ILE A 220 5.34 -18.93 9.31
N ALA A 221 6.07 -18.34 8.36
CA ALA A 221 7.10 -17.37 8.68
C ALA A 221 6.62 -15.97 8.29
N ILE A 222 7.03 -14.95 9.04
CA ILE A 222 6.70 -13.56 8.75
C ILE A 222 7.96 -12.70 8.71
N GLY A 223 7.94 -11.64 7.92
CA GLY A 223 9.04 -10.69 7.80
C GLY A 223 9.44 -10.13 9.16
N LYS A 224 10.72 -10.25 9.48
CA LYS A 224 11.33 -9.75 10.73
C LYS A 224 11.14 -8.24 10.88
N THR A 225 11.14 -7.53 9.76
CA THR A 225 10.93 -6.09 9.62
C THR A 225 9.88 -5.82 8.54
N GLU A 226 9.50 -4.55 8.37
CA GLU A 226 8.91 -4.10 7.11
C GLU A 226 9.88 -4.36 5.95
N VAL A 227 9.35 -4.47 4.72
CA VAL A 227 10.18 -4.52 3.50
C VAL A 227 10.87 -3.17 3.31
N THR A 228 12.18 -3.21 3.08
CA THR A 228 13.00 -2.00 2.96
C THR A 228 12.95 -1.40 1.55
N VAL A 229 13.39 -0.14 1.43
CA VAL A 229 13.58 0.53 0.13
C VAL A 229 14.54 -0.26 -0.77
N ASP A 230 15.66 -0.78 -0.25
CA ASP A 230 16.64 -1.54 -1.03
C ASP A 230 16.09 -2.88 -1.56
N GLU A 231 15.34 -3.60 -0.71
CA GLU A 231 14.68 -4.86 -1.08
C GLU A 231 13.63 -4.61 -2.17
N PHE A 232 12.81 -3.56 -2.03
CA PHE A 232 11.80 -3.20 -3.04
C PHE A 232 12.43 -2.64 -4.33
N ASP A 233 13.48 -1.83 -4.23
CA ASP A 233 14.20 -1.30 -5.39
C ASP A 233 14.86 -2.44 -6.20
N THR A 234 15.36 -3.48 -5.55
CA THR A 234 15.84 -4.69 -6.23
C THR A 234 14.75 -5.31 -7.12
N PHE A 235 13.54 -5.47 -6.59
CA PHE A 235 12.38 -5.95 -7.36
C PHE A 235 12.11 -5.06 -8.57
N VAL A 236 12.08 -3.73 -8.38
CA VAL A 236 11.84 -2.75 -9.45
C VAL A 236 12.93 -2.86 -10.53
N GLN A 237 14.20 -2.93 -10.15
CA GLN A 237 15.32 -3.01 -11.09
C GLN A 237 15.34 -4.33 -11.87
N GLU A 238 15.11 -5.47 -11.22
CA GLU A 238 15.15 -6.79 -11.87
C GLU A 238 13.99 -7.01 -12.84
N THR A 239 12.81 -6.47 -12.51
CA THR A 239 11.59 -6.70 -13.28
C THR A 239 11.21 -5.52 -14.17
N SER A 240 11.86 -4.36 -14.03
CA SER A 240 11.38 -3.12 -14.66
C SER A 240 9.91 -2.81 -14.31
N TYR A 241 9.45 -3.25 -13.13
CA TYR A 241 8.14 -2.91 -12.60
C TYR A 241 8.05 -1.40 -12.42
N GLN A 242 6.86 -0.86 -12.70
CA GLN A 242 6.57 0.56 -12.49
C GLN A 242 5.52 0.65 -11.39
N PRO A 243 5.93 0.91 -10.13
CA PRO A 243 4.98 1.20 -9.07
C PRO A 243 4.06 2.34 -9.50
N ARG A 244 2.81 2.34 -9.00
CA ARG A 244 1.82 3.32 -9.43
C ARG A 244 2.35 4.77 -9.33
N GLY A 245 3.10 5.08 -8.27
CA GLY A 245 3.51 6.45 -7.95
C GLY A 245 2.31 7.28 -7.49
N GLY A 246 2.52 8.53 -7.12
CA GLY A 246 1.56 9.37 -6.40
C GLY A 246 1.24 8.87 -4.99
N ALA A 247 0.83 9.73 -4.07
CA ALA A 247 0.33 9.32 -2.76
C ALA A 247 -0.41 10.45 -2.06
N ARG A 248 -1.19 10.08 -1.03
CA ARG A 248 -1.61 11.04 -0.02
C ARG A 248 -0.45 11.37 0.91
N TRP A 249 -0.43 12.63 1.31
CA TRP A 249 0.57 13.19 2.18
C TRP A 249 -0.09 14.27 3.05
N TRP A 250 0.37 14.45 4.29
CA TRP A 250 -0.05 15.56 5.16
C TRP A 250 0.77 16.81 4.87
N ASN A 251 0.19 17.77 4.13
CA ASN A 251 0.90 18.94 3.59
C ASN A 251 1.73 19.65 4.68
N PRO A 252 3.06 19.83 4.55
CA PRO A 252 3.83 20.48 5.62
C PRO A 252 3.55 21.99 5.69
N ASP A 253 3.09 22.59 4.58
CA ASP A 253 2.62 23.99 4.53
C ASP A 253 1.18 24.14 5.08
N ASN A 254 0.43 23.04 5.19
CA ASN A 254 -0.91 22.99 5.78
C ASN A 254 -1.15 21.62 6.44
N ASN A 255 -0.60 21.45 7.63
CA ASN A 255 -0.58 20.16 8.35
C ASN A 255 -1.95 19.67 8.87
N THR A 256 -3.02 20.39 8.55
CA THR A 256 -4.42 19.95 8.74
C THR A 256 -5.02 19.31 7.50
N ALA A 257 -4.34 19.39 6.36
CA ALA A 257 -4.81 18.89 5.07
C ALA A 257 -4.01 17.67 4.62
N MET A 258 -4.72 16.55 4.45
CA MET A 258 -4.21 15.41 3.72
C MET A 258 -4.58 15.58 2.24
N VAL A 259 -3.57 15.65 1.37
CA VAL A 259 -3.74 15.92 -0.07
C VAL A 259 -3.11 14.81 -0.88
N PHE A 260 -3.63 14.59 -2.09
CA PHE A 260 -2.98 13.73 -3.08
C PHE A 260 -1.91 14.53 -3.83
N ASP A 261 -0.70 13.99 -3.89
CA ASP A 261 0.41 14.52 -4.68
C ASP A 261 0.89 13.45 -5.66
N GLN A 262 0.83 13.77 -6.94
CA GLN A 262 1.21 12.88 -8.05
C GLN A 262 2.73 12.72 -8.21
N ASP A 263 3.53 13.64 -7.65
CA ASP A 263 4.99 13.66 -7.81
C ASP A 263 5.69 12.76 -6.79
N LEU A 264 4.98 12.33 -5.74
CA LEU A 264 5.48 11.38 -4.75
C LEU A 264 5.66 9.99 -5.36
N ASN A 265 6.70 9.28 -4.94
CA ASN A 265 6.94 7.88 -5.29
C ASN A 265 7.80 7.21 -4.21
N TYR A 266 8.05 5.90 -4.31
CA TYR A 266 8.79 5.17 -3.28
C TYR A 266 10.25 5.64 -3.09
N LEU A 267 10.86 6.32 -4.06
CA LEU A 267 12.20 6.94 -3.94
C LEU A 267 12.14 8.41 -3.51
N ASN A 268 10.96 9.03 -3.58
CA ASN A 268 10.71 10.40 -3.18
C ASN A 268 9.39 10.48 -2.41
N PRO A 269 9.36 10.02 -1.15
CA PRO A 269 8.13 10.01 -0.35
C PRO A 269 7.80 11.37 0.28
N GLY A 270 8.54 12.42 -0.10
CA GLY A 270 8.43 13.78 0.43
C GLY A 270 9.28 14.03 1.68
N PHE A 271 10.04 13.05 2.14
CA PHE A 271 11.07 13.17 3.17
C PHE A 271 12.28 12.28 2.82
N ALA A 272 13.39 12.48 3.53
CA ALA A 272 14.60 11.70 3.31
C ALA A 272 14.44 10.27 3.83
N GLN A 273 14.78 9.28 3.00
CA GLN A 273 14.88 7.87 3.39
C GLN A 273 16.28 7.33 3.11
N THR A 274 16.62 6.26 3.81
CA THR A 274 17.82 5.45 3.56
C THR A 274 17.41 4.14 2.88
N PRO A 275 18.35 3.39 2.27
CA PRO A 275 18.05 2.07 1.71
C PRO A 275 17.42 1.10 2.73
N ASP A 276 17.77 1.24 4.02
CA ASP A 276 17.25 0.44 5.13
C ASP A 276 15.92 0.98 5.73
N SER A 277 15.37 2.07 5.20
CA SER A 277 14.05 2.58 5.62
C SER A 277 12.94 1.68 5.07
N PRO A 278 11.77 1.58 5.73
CA PRO A 278 10.62 0.88 5.16
C PRO A 278 10.20 1.53 3.85
N VAL A 279 9.91 0.73 2.83
CA VAL A 279 9.34 1.26 1.58
C VAL A 279 7.94 1.80 1.85
N VAL A 280 7.68 3.01 1.38
CA VAL A 280 6.37 3.69 1.47
C VAL A 280 6.01 4.29 0.11
N VAL A 281 4.86 4.97 0.01
CA VAL A 281 4.34 5.50 -1.28
C VAL A 281 4.17 4.37 -2.31
N ILE A 282 3.55 3.31 -1.83
CA ILE A 282 3.15 2.14 -2.60
C ILE A 282 1.68 1.86 -2.34
N THR A 283 1.02 1.26 -3.32
CA THR A 283 -0.32 0.68 -3.18
C THR A 283 -0.22 -0.74 -2.65
N ARG A 284 -1.35 -1.30 -2.19
CA ARG A 284 -1.42 -2.73 -1.82
C ARG A 284 -1.06 -3.64 -3.01
N GLN A 285 -1.38 -3.22 -4.24
CA GLN A 285 -1.11 -3.95 -5.47
C GLN A 285 0.39 -3.99 -5.80
N ASP A 286 1.12 -2.91 -5.50
CA ASP A 286 2.58 -2.88 -5.61
C ASP A 286 3.22 -3.89 -4.62
N ALA A 287 2.70 -3.97 -3.40
CA ALA A 287 3.15 -4.94 -2.39
C ALA A 287 2.84 -6.41 -2.79
N VAL A 288 1.67 -6.65 -3.40
CA VAL A 288 1.32 -7.97 -3.96
C VAL A 288 2.26 -8.33 -5.11
N ALA A 289 2.55 -7.41 -6.03
CA ALA A 289 3.48 -7.65 -7.13
C ALA A 289 4.89 -7.99 -6.65
N TYR A 290 5.35 -7.35 -5.56
CA TYR A 290 6.60 -7.70 -4.89
C TYR A 290 6.56 -9.13 -4.30
N ALA A 291 5.47 -9.49 -3.62
CA ALA A 291 5.29 -10.84 -3.07
C ALA A 291 5.27 -11.92 -4.17
N ASP A 292 4.61 -11.65 -5.30
CA ASP A 292 4.56 -12.55 -6.45
C ASP A 292 5.94 -12.72 -7.09
N TRP A 293 6.70 -11.63 -7.24
CA TRP A 293 8.10 -11.70 -7.72
C TRP A 293 8.97 -12.53 -6.78
N LEU A 294 8.89 -12.28 -5.48
CA LEU A 294 9.69 -13.01 -4.48
C LEU A 294 9.32 -14.50 -4.48
N SER A 295 8.03 -14.81 -4.63
CA SER A 295 7.56 -16.19 -4.79
C SER A 295 8.15 -16.86 -6.02
N ALA A 296 8.15 -16.16 -7.16
CA ALA A 296 8.67 -16.68 -8.41
C ALA A 296 10.19 -16.95 -8.35
N ILE A 297 10.99 -16.05 -7.77
CA ILE A 297 12.46 -16.24 -7.72
C ILE A 297 12.91 -17.27 -6.69
N THR A 298 12.13 -17.50 -5.63
CA THR A 298 12.47 -18.44 -4.54
C THR A 298 11.83 -19.81 -4.71
N GLY A 299 10.68 -19.89 -5.41
CA GLY A 299 9.84 -21.08 -5.48
C GLY A 299 9.00 -21.34 -4.22
N ALA A 300 9.05 -20.46 -3.22
CA ALA A 300 8.19 -20.49 -2.04
C ALA A 300 6.96 -19.60 -2.24
N THR A 301 5.91 -19.78 -1.43
CA THR A 301 4.73 -18.90 -1.47
C THR A 301 4.92 -17.74 -0.51
N TYR A 302 5.09 -16.53 -1.06
CA TYR A 302 5.07 -15.26 -0.34
C TYR A 302 3.76 -14.52 -0.59
N ARG A 303 3.24 -13.86 0.44
CA ARG A 303 2.00 -13.06 0.38
C ARG A 303 1.98 -12.01 1.48
N LEU A 304 1.05 -11.07 1.41
CA LEU A 304 0.73 -10.21 2.57
C LEU A 304 0.17 -11.08 3.72
N PRO A 305 0.42 -10.71 4.99
CA PRO A 305 -0.23 -11.35 6.13
C PRO A 305 -1.73 -11.13 6.08
N THR A 306 -2.52 -12.10 6.56
CA THR A 306 -3.90 -11.78 6.94
C THR A 306 -3.90 -10.84 8.14
N GLU A 307 -4.99 -10.13 8.38
CA GLU A 307 -5.14 -9.25 9.53
C GLU A 307 -4.97 -10.03 10.85
N ASP A 308 -5.53 -11.23 10.91
CA ASP A 308 -5.43 -12.13 12.05
C ASP A 308 -3.99 -12.65 12.26
N GLU A 309 -3.29 -13.02 11.17
CA GLU A 309 -1.87 -13.39 11.23
C GLU A 309 -0.99 -12.22 11.67
N TRP A 310 -1.27 -11.01 11.18
CA TRP A 310 -0.54 -9.80 11.54
C TRP A 310 -0.70 -9.50 13.02
N GLU A 311 -1.93 -9.53 13.56
CA GLU A 311 -2.17 -9.24 14.98
C GLU A 311 -1.55 -10.31 15.89
N TRP A 312 -1.64 -11.59 15.51
CA TRP A 312 -0.96 -12.68 16.22
C TRP A 312 0.56 -12.45 16.29
N ALA A 313 1.17 -12.13 15.15
CA ALA A 313 2.59 -11.86 15.04
C ALA A 313 2.99 -10.62 15.85
N ALA A 314 2.22 -9.52 15.75
CA ALA A 314 2.48 -8.27 16.46
C ALA A 314 2.38 -8.42 17.99
N ARG A 315 1.43 -9.22 18.48
CA ARG A 315 1.28 -9.52 19.91
C ARG A 315 2.51 -10.19 20.51
N GLY A 316 3.26 -10.98 19.74
CA GLY A 316 4.51 -11.60 20.23
C GLY A 316 4.34 -12.41 21.52
N GLY A 317 3.15 -12.96 21.78
CA GLY A 317 2.82 -13.70 23.00
C GLY A 317 2.19 -12.90 24.15
N THR A 318 2.04 -11.57 24.05
CA THR A 318 1.34 -10.75 25.07
C THR A 318 -0.15 -10.55 24.77
N GLN A 319 -0.90 -10.21 25.82
CA GLN A 319 -2.28 -9.71 25.77
C GLN A 319 -2.39 -8.23 26.20
N ASP A 320 -1.25 -7.58 26.43
CA ASP A 320 -1.19 -6.16 26.77
C ASP A 320 -1.61 -5.26 25.60
N THR A 321 -1.82 -3.98 25.89
CA THR A 321 -2.16 -2.95 24.90
C THR A 321 -1.09 -2.81 23.82
N PHE A 322 0.17 -2.71 24.25
CA PHE A 322 1.34 -2.67 23.37
C PHE A 322 2.13 -3.95 23.54
N PHE A 323 2.96 -4.30 22.55
CA PHE A 323 3.73 -5.55 22.63
C PHE A 323 4.79 -5.51 23.73
N TRP A 324 5.17 -4.31 24.19
CA TRP A 324 6.09 -4.08 25.30
C TRP A 324 5.41 -3.91 26.66
N GLY A 325 4.07 -3.98 26.72
CA GLY A 325 3.30 -3.82 27.95
C GLY A 325 2.31 -2.65 27.90
N ASN A 326 1.98 -2.09 29.06
CA ASN A 326 0.94 -1.07 29.22
C ASN A 326 1.48 0.32 29.60
N GLN A 327 2.80 0.52 29.55
CA GLN A 327 3.46 1.79 29.87
C GLN A 327 3.79 2.54 28.57
N LEU A 328 3.24 3.74 28.40
CA LEU A 328 3.47 4.54 27.20
C LEU A 328 4.92 5.09 27.16
N ASP A 329 5.51 5.41 28.31
CA ASP A 329 6.85 6.01 28.38
C ASP A 329 7.96 5.09 27.84
N ASP A 330 7.68 3.78 27.76
CA ASP A 330 8.61 2.80 27.20
C ASP A 330 8.68 2.89 25.66
N VAL A 331 7.73 3.57 25.00
CA VAL A 331 7.61 3.64 23.52
C VAL A 331 8.92 4.03 22.83
N VAL A 332 9.73 4.90 23.44
CA VAL A 332 11.03 5.34 22.92
C VAL A 332 12.02 4.19 22.66
N SER A 333 11.85 3.06 23.36
CA SER A 333 12.69 1.86 23.18
C SER A 333 12.14 0.89 22.14
N TYR A 334 10.87 1.03 21.74
CA TYR A 334 10.12 0.00 21.02
C TYR A 334 9.48 0.46 19.72
N ALA A 335 9.28 1.76 19.50
CA ALA A 335 8.58 2.25 18.31
C ALA A 335 8.96 3.69 17.94
N ASN A 336 9.00 3.95 16.62
CA ASN A 336 9.09 5.28 16.02
C ASN A 336 7.70 5.93 15.95
N SER A 337 7.38 6.84 16.86
CA SER A 337 6.03 7.38 17.07
C SER A 337 5.95 8.87 16.78
N PHE A 338 4.75 9.47 16.81
CA PHE A 338 4.66 10.93 16.77
C PHE A 338 5.14 11.51 18.10
N ASP A 339 6.39 11.92 18.14
CA ASP A 339 7.11 12.30 19.34
C ASP A 339 7.51 13.79 19.33
N ILE A 340 8.41 14.21 20.22
CA ILE A 340 8.91 15.58 20.27
C ILE A 340 9.63 15.96 18.96
N THR A 341 10.47 15.09 18.41
CA THR A 341 11.24 15.36 17.18
C THR A 341 10.31 15.50 15.98
N SER A 342 9.40 14.55 15.77
CA SER A 342 8.41 14.60 14.70
C SER A 342 7.48 15.80 14.83
N LYS A 343 7.06 16.18 16.03
CA LYS A 343 6.24 17.38 16.23
C LYS A 343 6.97 18.67 15.87
N MET A 344 8.24 18.81 16.22
CA MET A 344 9.02 20.00 15.88
C MET A 344 9.17 20.17 14.37
N VAL A 345 9.30 19.07 13.63
CA VAL A 345 9.51 19.10 12.18
C VAL A 345 8.21 19.20 11.39
N ASN A 346 7.19 18.42 11.75
CA ASN A 346 5.95 18.30 10.98
C ASN A 346 4.82 19.20 11.49
N GLY A 347 4.88 19.61 12.76
CA GLY A 347 3.96 20.58 13.35
C GLY A 347 2.50 20.13 13.49
N PHE A 348 2.19 18.84 13.35
CA PHE A 348 0.81 18.34 13.43
C PHE A 348 0.10 18.82 14.70
N GLY A 349 -1.19 19.15 14.57
CA GLY A 349 -1.99 19.75 15.64
C GLY A 349 -2.50 18.77 16.70
N TRP A 350 -2.16 17.48 16.60
CA TRP A 350 -2.57 16.45 17.56
C TRP A 350 -1.49 16.19 18.63
N ASP A 351 -1.84 15.39 19.63
CA ASP A 351 -0.97 15.09 20.77
C ASP A 351 0.20 14.18 20.36
N ASN A 352 1.40 14.51 20.82
CA ASN A 352 2.61 13.70 20.63
C ASN A 352 2.90 12.87 21.88
N THR A 353 3.61 11.75 21.70
CA THR A 353 4.25 11.05 22.81
C THR A 353 5.28 11.97 23.46
N PRO A 354 5.35 12.04 24.80
CA PRO A 354 6.25 12.95 25.51
C PRO A 354 7.69 12.39 25.59
N VAL A 355 8.17 11.77 24.50
CA VAL A 355 9.50 11.19 24.38
C VAL A 355 10.21 11.76 23.14
N ASP A 356 11.48 11.42 22.99
CA ASP A 356 12.29 11.75 21.81
C ASP A 356 12.95 10.46 21.32
N ASP A 357 12.43 9.90 20.22
CA ASP A 357 12.98 8.73 19.54
C ASP A 357 14.04 9.10 18.49
N GLY A 358 14.20 10.40 18.21
CA GLY A 358 15.19 10.96 17.29
C GLY A 358 14.79 10.94 15.81
N PHE A 359 13.57 10.52 15.46
CA PHE A 359 13.11 10.41 14.08
C PHE A 359 11.91 11.31 13.79
N ALA A 360 12.05 12.19 12.81
CA ALA A 360 10.94 13.05 12.38
C ALA A 360 9.95 12.35 11.43
N TRP A 361 10.41 11.30 10.74
CA TRP A 361 9.70 10.50 9.74
C TRP A 361 10.00 9.01 9.98
N THR A 362 9.96 8.16 8.95
CA THR A 362 10.36 6.75 9.10
C THR A 362 11.80 6.61 9.60
N ALA A 363 12.03 5.68 10.52
CA ALA A 363 13.34 5.23 10.93
C ALA A 363 13.81 4.07 10.02
N PRO A 364 15.12 3.80 9.91
CA PRO A 364 15.59 2.53 9.39
C PRO A 364 14.94 1.37 10.14
N VAL A 365 14.61 0.29 9.45
CA VAL A 365 14.00 -0.88 10.08
C VAL A 365 14.92 -1.45 11.16
N ALA A 366 14.33 -2.07 12.19
CA ALA A 366 15.01 -2.61 13.35
C ALA A 366 15.85 -1.59 14.15
N SER A 367 15.44 -0.31 14.16
CA SER A 367 16.04 0.72 15.02
C SER A 367 15.67 0.57 16.50
N PHE A 368 14.56 -0.13 16.79
CA PHE A 368 14.00 -0.31 18.13
C PHE A 368 14.08 -1.77 18.60
N GLN A 369 13.64 -2.06 19.82
CA GLN A 369 13.62 -3.42 20.36
C GLN A 369 12.51 -4.27 19.73
N PRO A 370 12.75 -5.58 19.48
CA PRO A 370 11.75 -6.47 18.92
C PRO A 370 10.68 -6.90 19.94
N ASN A 371 9.57 -7.43 19.45
CA ASN A 371 8.57 -8.10 20.27
C ASN A 371 9.00 -9.53 20.70
N GLY A 372 8.13 -10.23 21.44
CA GLY A 372 8.43 -11.57 21.96
C GLY A 372 8.62 -12.67 20.90
N PHE A 373 8.29 -12.42 19.62
CA PHE A 373 8.60 -13.32 18.50
C PHE A 373 9.82 -12.87 17.69
N GLY A 374 10.54 -11.83 18.12
CA GLY A 374 11.72 -11.32 17.42
C GLY A 374 11.42 -10.41 16.24
N LEU A 375 10.18 -9.91 16.13
CA LEU A 375 9.76 -8.99 15.07
C LEU A 375 9.95 -7.54 15.49
N TYR A 376 10.42 -6.73 14.56
CA TYR A 376 10.69 -5.31 14.72
C TYR A 376 9.59 -4.50 14.06
N ASP A 377 9.38 -3.29 14.57
CA ASP A 377 8.53 -2.25 13.95
C ASP A 377 7.09 -2.70 13.66
N VAL A 378 6.60 -3.73 14.38
CA VAL A 378 5.19 -4.18 14.30
C VAL A 378 4.23 -3.15 14.90
N THR A 379 4.76 -2.06 15.43
CA THR A 379 4.02 -0.92 15.93
C THR A 379 4.75 0.35 15.51
N ALA A 380 4.01 1.27 14.90
CA ALA A 380 4.48 2.54 14.36
C ALA A 380 5.39 2.39 13.13
N ASN A 381 6.35 3.30 12.93
CA ASN A 381 7.20 3.39 11.74
C ASN A 381 6.40 3.49 10.42
N ALA A 382 6.23 2.41 9.66
CA ALA A 382 5.31 2.34 8.53
C ALA A 382 4.08 1.48 8.87
N ARG A 383 2.89 1.98 8.51
CA ARG A 383 1.66 1.21 8.59
C ARG A 383 1.65 0.11 7.55
N GLU A 384 1.16 -1.06 7.87
CA GLU A 384 1.33 -2.22 7.00
C GLU A 384 0.04 -2.69 6.35
N PHE A 385 0.07 -2.90 5.04
CA PHE A 385 -1.01 -3.54 4.31
C PHE A 385 -1.19 -5.02 4.69
N CYS A 386 -2.44 -5.44 4.83
CA CYS A 386 -2.83 -6.85 4.98
C CYS A 386 -3.50 -7.40 3.70
N ALA A 387 -3.63 -8.72 3.63
CA ALA A 387 -4.33 -9.42 2.57
C ALA A 387 -5.86 -9.16 2.59
N ASP A 388 -6.40 -8.73 3.72
CA ASP A 388 -7.82 -8.55 3.97
C ASP A 388 -8.39 -7.33 3.27
N THR A 389 -9.68 -7.42 2.93
CA THR A 389 -10.49 -6.26 2.57
C THR A 389 -11.37 -5.84 3.75
N TRP A 390 -11.65 -4.55 3.86
CA TRP A 390 -12.22 -3.96 5.06
C TRP A 390 -13.59 -4.54 5.43
N VAL A 391 -13.62 -5.19 6.59
CA VAL A 391 -14.84 -5.59 7.29
C VAL A 391 -14.92 -4.78 8.57
N ARG A 392 -15.95 -3.94 8.67
CA ARG A 392 -16.17 -3.05 9.83
C ARG A 392 -16.49 -3.83 11.10
N ASP A 393 -17.46 -4.75 11.01
CA ASP A 393 -17.90 -5.62 12.11
C ASP A 393 -17.49 -7.06 11.82
N LEU A 394 -16.59 -7.59 12.64
CA LEU A 394 -16.04 -8.93 12.50
C LEU A 394 -16.83 -10.00 13.28
N SER A 395 -18.00 -9.68 13.86
CA SER A 395 -18.78 -10.62 14.68
C SER A 395 -19.05 -11.96 14.00
N ASP A 396 -19.30 -11.94 12.69
CA ASP A 396 -19.58 -13.13 11.87
C ASP A 396 -18.36 -13.63 11.08
N ALA A 397 -17.20 -12.99 11.24
CA ALA A 397 -15.97 -13.39 10.54
C ALA A 397 -15.42 -14.70 11.13
N ALA A 398 -14.89 -15.56 10.24
CA ALA A 398 -14.17 -16.75 10.66
C ALA A 398 -12.98 -16.37 11.56
N ALA A 399 -12.73 -17.20 12.58
CA ALA A 399 -11.68 -16.97 13.57
C ALA A 399 -10.55 -18.03 13.42
N ASP A 400 -10.16 -18.29 12.17
CA ASP A 400 -9.22 -19.34 11.77
C ASP A 400 -7.93 -18.80 11.12
N GLY A 401 -7.70 -17.48 11.20
CA GLY A 401 -6.55 -16.82 10.61
C GLY A 401 -6.69 -16.56 9.09
N GLY A 402 -7.83 -16.92 8.49
CA GLY A 402 -8.09 -16.68 7.09
C GLY A 402 -8.36 -15.21 6.74
N VAL A 403 -8.32 -14.92 5.44
CA VAL A 403 -8.60 -13.58 4.90
C VAL A 403 -10.07 -13.20 5.14
N HIS A 404 -10.29 -12.02 5.72
CA HIS A 404 -11.58 -11.36 5.77
C HIS A 404 -11.88 -10.67 4.43
N VAL A 405 -13.09 -10.91 3.91
CA VAL A 405 -13.55 -10.35 2.63
C VAL A 405 -14.71 -9.40 2.88
N GLY A 406 -14.44 -8.10 2.80
CA GLY A 406 -15.41 -7.03 2.82
C GLY A 406 -16.22 -6.87 1.54
N ALA A 407 -17.25 -6.03 1.61
CA ALA A 407 -18.18 -5.76 0.50
C ALA A 407 -17.54 -5.02 -0.69
N ALA A 408 -16.38 -4.40 -0.47
CA ALA A 408 -15.61 -3.65 -1.47
C ALA A 408 -14.11 -3.91 -1.24
N PRO A 409 -13.25 -3.71 -2.27
CA PRO A 409 -11.83 -4.07 -2.21
C PRO A 409 -10.96 -3.09 -1.41
N PHE A 410 -11.50 -2.43 -0.39
CA PHE A 410 -10.76 -1.48 0.45
C PHE A 410 -9.72 -2.21 1.31
N PRO A 411 -8.44 -1.81 1.28
CA PRO A 411 -7.39 -2.51 1.98
C PRO A 411 -7.47 -2.30 3.49
N VAL A 412 -7.22 -3.36 4.25
CA VAL A 412 -6.94 -3.28 5.68
C VAL A 412 -5.48 -2.88 5.88
N VAL A 413 -5.25 -1.99 6.86
CA VAL A 413 -3.92 -1.56 7.28
C VAL A 413 -3.77 -1.62 8.81
N ARG A 414 -2.60 -2.04 9.29
CA ARG A 414 -2.30 -2.33 10.71
C ARG A 414 -1.03 -1.64 11.21
N GLY A 415 -0.87 -1.52 12.53
CA GLY A 415 0.40 -1.19 13.18
C GLY A 415 0.60 0.25 13.64
N GLY A 416 -0.12 1.24 13.13
CA GLY A 416 0.22 2.64 13.43
C GLY A 416 1.17 3.21 12.37
N ALA A 417 1.81 4.35 12.63
CA ALA A 417 2.84 4.93 11.77
C ALA A 417 3.64 6.00 12.55
N TRP A 418 4.73 6.48 11.98
CA TRP A 418 5.65 7.47 12.58
C TRP A 418 5.00 8.81 13.00
N ASN A 419 3.85 9.20 12.43
CA ASN A 419 3.14 10.43 12.81
C ASN A 419 1.84 10.17 13.60
N TYR A 420 1.68 8.98 14.17
CA TYR A 420 0.46 8.62 14.87
C TYR A 420 0.54 8.82 16.40
N GLN A 421 -0.63 9.13 16.97
CA GLN A 421 -0.83 9.36 18.39
C GLN A 421 -0.77 8.05 19.19
N PRO A 422 -0.52 8.09 20.52
CA PRO A 422 -0.43 6.92 21.38
C PRO A 422 -1.54 5.87 21.18
N GLN A 423 -2.80 6.31 21.06
CA GLN A 423 -3.97 5.43 20.90
C GLN A 423 -3.96 4.62 19.60
N ASN A 424 -3.18 5.03 18.62
CA ASN A 424 -3.04 4.32 17.35
C ASN A 424 -1.83 3.37 17.32
N LEU A 425 -1.01 3.36 18.39
CA LEU A 425 0.13 2.45 18.55
C LEU A 425 -0.30 1.11 19.20
N ARG A 426 -1.55 0.99 19.63
CA ARG A 426 -2.05 -0.25 20.24
C ARG A 426 -2.06 -1.38 19.20
N ILE A 427 -1.72 -2.59 19.63
CA ILE A 427 -1.58 -3.75 18.72
C ILE A 427 -2.88 -4.01 17.94
N ASN A 428 -4.03 -3.83 18.61
CA ASN A 428 -5.35 -4.10 18.05
C ASN A 428 -5.89 -2.96 17.15
N TYR A 429 -5.16 -1.85 17.01
CA TYR A 429 -5.61 -0.74 16.18
C TYR A 429 -5.70 -1.20 14.72
N ARG A 430 -6.87 -0.99 14.12
CA ARG A 430 -7.14 -1.31 12.72
C ARG A 430 -7.83 -0.18 11.99
N SER A 431 -7.53 -0.04 10.71
CA SER A 431 -8.18 0.93 9.86
C SER A 431 -8.18 0.49 8.41
N ALA A 432 -8.89 1.26 7.59
CA ALA A 432 -8.92 1.14 6.14
C ALA A 432 -9.05 2.54 5.55
N TYR A 433 -8.94 2.62 4.24
CA TYR A 433 -9.23 3.81 3.45
C TYR A 433 -10.20 3.39 2.36
N PHE A 434 -11.22 4.21 2.10
CA PHE A 434 -12.19 3.92 1.04
C PHE A 434 -11.63 4.27 -0.35
N SER A 435 -10.58 3.54 -0.73
CA SER A 435 -9.92 3.52 -2.04
C SER A 435 -9.00 2.29 -2.08
N SER A 436 -9.15 1.40 -3.06
CA SER A 436 -8.18 0.31 -3.27
C SER A 436 -6.89 0.75 -3.95
N GLU A 437 -6.84 2.00 -4.41
CA GLU A 437 -5.67 2.65 -5.00
C GLU A 437 -4.94 3.54 -3.97
N VAL A 438 -5.31 3.44 -2.69
CA VAL A 438 -4.70 4.24 -1.64
C VAL A 438 -3.20 3.97 -1.54
N ALA A 439 -2.43 5.05 -1.57
CA ALA A 439 -1.01 5.07 -1.27
C ALA A 439 -0.75 6.27 -0.37
N THR A 440 0.12 6.11 0.62
CA THR A 440 0.54 7.22 1.49
C THR A 440 2.04 7.15 1.73
N ASN A 441 2.65 8.25 2.14
CA ASN A 441 4.04 8.30 2.61
C ASN A 441 4.26 7.63 3.99
N MET A 442 3.30 6.81 4.41
CA MET A 442 3.30 6.13 5.69
C MET A 442 2.91 4.65 5.55
N PHE A 443 2.50 4.20 4.37
CA PHE A 443 2.02 2.83 4.15
C PHE A 443 3.12 2.01 3.50
N GLY A 444 3.60 1.03 4.25
CA GLY A 444 4.50 -0.03 3.80
C GLY A 444 3.83 -1.39 3.98
N PHE A 445 4.66 -2.42 4.14
CA PHE A 445 4.18 -3.79 4.32
C PHE A 445 5.31 -4.69 4.85
N ARG A 446 4.92 -5.85 5.39
CA ARG A 446 5.79 -7.01 5.54
C ARG A 446 5.13 -8.22 4.88
N LEU A 447 5.88 -9.31 4.73
CA LEU A 447 5.39 -10.52 4.07
C LEU A 447 5.23 -11.69 5.02
N VAL A 448 4.33 -12.60 4.66
CA VAL A 448 4.28 -13.97 5.13
C VAL A 448 4.89 -14.88 4.06
N ARG A 449 5.61 -15.91 4.52
CA ARG A 449 6.01 -17.07 3.72
C ARG A 449 5.40 -18.32 4.31
N GLU A 450 4.73 -19.10 3.48
CA GLU A 450 4.13 -20.38 3.88
C GLU A 450 5.22 -21.46 4.13
N LEU A 451 4.91 -22.43 5.00
CA LEU A 451 5.81 -23.51 5.43
C LEU A 451 5.39 -24.91 4.98
#